data_AF-G3H288-F1
#
_entry.id   AF-G3H288-F1
#
_cell.length_a   1.000
_cell.length_b   1.000
_cell.length_c   1.000
_cell.angle_alpha   90.00
_cell.angle_beta   90.00
_cell.angle_gamma   90.00
#
_symmetry.space_group_name_H-M   'P 1'
#
loop_
_entity.id
_entity.type
_entity.pdbx_description
1 polymer ?
#
loop_
_entity_poly.entity_id
_entity_poly.type
_entity_poly.pdbx_seq_one_letter_code
_entity_poly.pdbx_strand_id
1 'polypeptide(L)'
;MQAVVAGIQQAHAEQLANMRIQDLKVSLKPLHSVNNPILRKRKLLGTKPKDGIYIHDHENGAEDSNVALEKLRDVIAQCILPQAGKGENEDERLDEVMQEAWKYNRECKLLRDALQGFSWNGKTQPAPLLYTQMVSEAGAR
;
A
#
# COMPACT_ATOMS: atom_id res chain seq x y z
N MET A 1 11.55 31.08 -44.41
CA MET A 1 11.30 29.96 -43.49
C MET A 1 11.20 30.39 -42.02
N GLN A 2 11.97 31.37 -41.52
CA GLN A 2 11.86 31.85 -40.14
C GLN A 2 10.49 32.44 -39.76
N ALA A 3 9.83 33.15 -40.67
CA ALA A 3 8.51 33.76 -40.41
C ALA A 3 7.39 32.72 -40.16
N VAL A 4 7.47 31.54 -40.80
CA VAL A 4 6.47 30.47 -40.62
C VAL A 4 6.62 29.82 -39.24
N VAL A 5 7.87 29.61 -38.81
CA VAL A 5 8.18 29.06 -37.48
C VAL A 5 7.77 30.05 -36.37
N ALA A 6 7.99 31.35 -36.58
CA ALA A 6 7.52 32.40 -35.67
C ALA A 6 5.99 32.43 -35.55
N GLY A 7 5.26 32.23 -36.66
CA GLY A 7 3.80 32.14 -36.64
C GLY A 7 3.26 30.92 -35.88
N ILE A 8 3.93 29.77 -35.97
CA ILE A 8 3.56 28.56 -35.22
C ILE A 8 3.78 28.76 -33.72
N GLN A 9 4.91 29.36 -33.33
CA GLN A 9 5.19 29.66 -31.92
C GLN A 9 4.21 30.67 -31.34
N GLN A 10 3.81 31.68 -32.13
CA GLN A 10 2.80 32.65 -31.72
C GLN A 10 1.43 31.99 -31.52
N ALA A 11 0.96 31.17 -32.47
CA ALA A 11 -0.32 30.47 -32.35
C ALA A 11 -0.35 29.51 -31.13
N HIS A 12 0.77 28.83 -30.86
CA HIS A 12 0.90 27.96 -29.69
C HIS A 12 0.85 28.76 -28.37
N ALA A 13 1.53 29.91 -28.31
CA ALA A 13 1.51 30.79 -27.14
C ALA A 13 0.10 31.37 -26.87
N GLU A 14 -0.60 31.79 -27.93
CA GLU A 14 -1.98 32.30 -27.84
C GLU A 14 -2.96 31.21 -27.37
N GLN A 15 -2.79 29.98 -27.85
CA GLN A 15 -3.62 28.86 -27.41
C GLN A 15 -3.43 28.53 -25.92
N LEU A 16 -2.18 28.54 -25.43
CA LEU A 16 -1.90 28.36 -24.00
C LEU A 16 -2.47 29.50 -23.14
N ALA A 17 -2.45 30.74 -23.65
CA ALA A 17 -3.06 31.88 -22.98
C ALA A 17 -4.59 31.75 -22.89
N ASN A 18 -5.24 31.24 -23.94
CA ASN A 18 -6.69 31.02 -23.99
C ASN A 18 -7.14 29.84 -23.12
N MET A 19 -6.29 28.82 -22.94
CA MET A 19 -6.53 27.69 -22.04
C MET A 19 -6.27 28.02 -20.57
N ARG A 20 -5.69 29.18 -20.28
CA ARG A 20 -5.38 29.59 -18.90
C ARG A 20 -6.68 29.84 -18.14
N ILE A 21 -6.98 28.96 -17.18
CA ILE A 21 -8.09 29.14 -16.26
C ILE A 21 -7.80 30.37 -15.40
N GLN A 22 -8.77 31.28 -15.30
CA GLN A 22 -8.63 32.48 -14.47
C GLN A 22 -8.53 32.07 -13.00
N ASP A 23 -7.65 32.75 -12.26
CA ASP A 23 -7.49 32.52 -10.83
C ASP A 23 -8.79 32.93 -10.11
N LEU A 24 -9.59 31.93 -9.73
CA LEU A 24 -10.79 32.17 -8.96
C LEU A 24 -10.39 32.64 -7.57
N LYS A 25 -10.59 33.93 -7.28
CA LYS A 25 -10.34 34.51 -5.96
C LYS A 25 -11.38 34.00 -4.96
N VAL A 26 -11.10 32.85 -4.36
CA VAL A 26 -11.89 32.29 -3.26
C VAL A 26 -11.41 32.83 -1.92
N SER A 27 -12.34 33.26 -1.07
CA SER A 27 -12.08 33.53 0.33
C SER A 27 -12.70 32.41 1.16
N LEU A 28 -11.86 31.66 1.85
CA LEU A 28 -12.32 30.57 2.71
C LEU A 28 -12.79 31.14 4.05
N LYS A 29 -13.90 30.59 4.55
CA LYS A 29 -14.37 30.90 5.89
C LYS A 29 -13.36 30.41 6.93
N PRO A 30 -13.19 31.10 8.07
CA PRO A 30 -12.34 30.62 9.15
C PRO A 30 -12.78 29.25 9.67
N LEU A 31 -11.81 28.39 10.02
CA LEU A 31 -12.04 27.00 10.44
C LEU A 31 -13.00 26.86 11.65
N HIS A 32 -13.03 27.86 12.53
CA HIS A 32 -13.91 27.86 13.69
C HIS A 32 -15.38 28.17 13.36
N SER A 33 -15.65 28.73 12.18
CA SER A 33 -17.00 29.09 11.72
C SER A 33 -17.69 28.00 10.90
N VAL A 34 -16.96 26.95 10.49
CA VAL A 34 -17.50 25.85 9.70
C VAL A 34 -17.96 24.71 10.60
N ASN A 35 -19.23 24.29 10.44
CA ASN A 35 -19.80 23.14 11.15
C ASN A 35 -19.35 21.83 10.50
N ASN A 36 -18.06 21.51 10.66
CA ASN A 36 -17.49 20.28 10.13
C ASN A 36 -17.56 19.16 11.20
N PRO A 37 -18.31 18.07 10.97
CA PRO A 37 -18.45 16.98 11.94
C PRO A 37 -17.11 16.30 12.29
N ILE A 38 -16.14 16.32 11.37
CA ILE A 38 -14.79 15.77 11.61
C ILE A 38 -14.03 16.63 12.62
N LEU A 39 -14.05 17.96 12.47
CA LEU A 39 -13.39 18.88 13.40
C LEU A 39 -14.04 18.80 14.78
N ARG A 40 -15.38 18.68 14.83
CA ARG A 40 -16.12 18.47 16.08
C ARG A 40 -15.68 17.20 16.80
N LYS A 41 -15.59 16.07 16.09
CA LYS A 41 -15.11 14.80 16.66
C LYS A 41 -13.66 14.91 17.14
N ARG A 42 -12.76 15.50 16.35
CA ARG A 42 -11.34 15.68 16.74
C ARG A 42 -11.16 16.54 17.99
N LYS A 43 -11.94 17.61 18.16
CA LYS A 43 -11.91 18.44 19.38
C LYS A 43 -12.39 17.64 20.60
N LEU A 44 -13.44 16.84 20.45
CA LEU A 44 -13.96 16.00 21.53
C LEU A 44 -12.98 14.89 21.93
N LEU A 45 -12.26 14.35 20.95
CA LEU A 45 -11.25 13.31 21.16
C LEU A 45 -9.93 13.84 21.76
N GLY A 46 -9.82 15.16 22.04
CA GLY A 46 -8.73 15.73 22.81
C GLY A 46 -7.34 15.43 22.26
N THR A 47 -6.88 16.14 21.24
CA THR A 47 -5.51 15.99 20.75
C THR A 47 -4.54 16.57 21.79
N LYS A 48 -3.86 15.71 22.57
CA LYS A 48 -2.49 16.07 22.98
C LYS A 48 -1.73 16.31 21.67
N PRO A 49 -1.09 17.47 21.47
CA PRO A 49 -0.29 17.69 20.28
C PRO A 49 0.90 16.74 20.36
N LYS A 50 0.86 15.64 19.61
CA LYS A 50 2.04 14.86 19.29
C LYS A 50 2.57 15.48 18.00
N ASP A 51 3.47 16.45 18.14
CA ASP A 51 4.35 16.84 17.06
C ASP A 51 5.09 15.59 16.60
N GLY A 52 4.92 15.22 15.34
CA GLY A 52 5.47 14.00 14.77
C GLY A 52 4.37 12.99 14.45
N ILE A 53 4.13 12.82 13.15
CA ILE A 53 3.36 11.73 12.59
C ILE A 53 4.06 10.41 12.97
N TYR A 54 3.63 9.81 14.06
CA TYR A 54 3.75 8.38 14.28
C TYR A 54 2.33 7.91 14.59
N ILE A 55 1.77 7.10 13.71
CA ILE A 55 0.58 6.31 14.03
C ILE A 55 1.05 5.30 15.07
N HIS A 56 1.10 5.72 16.33
CA HIS A 56 1.24 4.81 17.45
C HIS A 56 -0.16 4.29 17.71
N ASP A 57 -0.44 3.12 17.16
CA ASP A 57 -1.62 2.38 17.56
C ASP A 57 -1.52 2.04 19.05
N HIS A 58 -2.69 1.96 19.66
CA HIS A 58 -2.97 1.95 21.09
C HIS A 58 -1.97 1.14 21.93
N GLU A 59 -1.48 1.70 23.05
CA GLU A 59 -1.03 0.90 24.19
C GLU A 59 -2.22 0.04 24.64
N ASN A 60 -2.34 -1.18 24.11
CA ASN A 60 -3.09 -2.23 24.76
C ASN A 60 -2.09 -3.01 25.60
N GLY A 61 -2.14 -2.77 26.91
CA GLY A 61 -1.32 -3.45 27.89
C GLY A 61 -1.40 -4.97 27.72
N ALA A 62 -0.23 -5.61 27.85
CA ALA A 62 -0.02 -7.05 27.77
C ALA A 62 -0.27 -7.69 26.39
N GLU A 63 0.46 -7.25 25.36
CA GLU A 63 0.81 -8.19 24.29
C GLU A 63 2.04 -8.96 24.77
N ASP A 64 1.82 -10.16 25.34
CA ASP A 64 2.80 -11.22 25.18
C ASP A 64 3.13 -11.25 23.69
N SER A 65 4.31 -10.75 23.32
CA SER A 65 4.73 -10.61 21.93
C SER A 65 4.57 -11.99 21.29
N ASN A 66 3.50 -12.13 20.50
CA ASN A 66 3.17 -13.41 19.94
C ASN A 66 4.12 -13.59 18.77
N VAL A 67 5.26 -14.20 19.07
CA VAL A 67 6.34 -14.42 18.11
C VAL A 67 5.81 -15.09 16.83
N ALA A 68 4.79 -15.94 16.93
CA ALA A 68 4.16 -16.55 15.75
C ALA A 68 3.43 -15.53 14.86
N LEU A 69 2.77 -14.53 15.45
CA LEU A 69 2.17 -13.41 14.72
C LEU A 69 3.23 -12.46 14.15
N GLU A 70 4.30 -12.19 14.90
CA GLU A 70 5.42 -11.37 14.40
C GLU A 70 6.03 -11.99 13.13
N LYS A 71 6.27 -13.30 13.13
CA LYS A 71 6.81 -13.98 11.94
C LYS A 71 5.87 -13.96 10.73
N LEU A 72 4.55 -13.97 10.95
CA LEU A 72 3.59 -13.77 9.85
C LEU A 72 3.62 -12.33 9.32
N ARG A 73 3.82 -11.34 10.19
CA ARG A 73 3.98 -9.94 9.78
C ARG A 73 5.25 -9.74 8.96
N ASP A 74 6.34 -10.42 9.32
CA ASP A 74 7.60 -10.40 8.55
C ASP A 74 7.39 -10.93 7.13
N VAL A 75 6.64 -12.03 6.95
CA VAL A 75 6.30 -12.57 5.61
C VAL A 75 5.55 -11.52 4.79
N ILE A 76 4.51 -10.92 5.37
CA ILE A 76 3.71 -9.89 4.68
C ILE A 76 4.62 -8.73 4.29
N ALA A 77 5.42 -8.22 5.22
CA ALA A 77 6.33 -7.10 4.99
C ALA A 77 7.30 -7.38 3.84
N GLN A 78 7.88 -8.59 3.76
CA GLN A 78 8.79 -8.96 2.68
C GLN A 78 8.08 -8.99 1.30
N CYS A 79 6.79 -9.36 1.25
CA CYS A 79 6.02 -9.36 0.01
C CYS A 79 5.60 -7.96 -0.47
N ILE A 80 5.26 -7.05 0.45
CA ILE A 80 4.76 -5.71 0.09
C ILE A 80 5.86 -4.64 0.03
N LEU A 81 6.96 -4.86 0.73
CA LEU A 81 8.11 -3.96 0.82
C LEU A 81 9.40 -4.73 0.47
N PRO A 82 9.53 -5.24 -0.77
CA PRO A 82 10.79 -5.85 -1.22
C PRO A 82 11.92 -4.82 -1.11
N GLN A 83 13.07 -5.25 -0.61
CA GLN A 83 14.20 -4.39 -0.29
C GLN A 83 14.81 -3.86 -1.60
N ALA A 84 14.34 -2.68 -2.03
CA ALA A 84 14.78 -2.05 -3.26
C ALA A 84 16.32 -1.94 -3.33
N GLY A 85 16.92 -2.62 -4.31
CA GLY A 85 18.35 -2.51 -4.62
C GLY A 85 19.22 -3.75 -4.33
N LYS A 86 18.65 -4.87 -3.87
CA LYS A 86 19.37 -6.16 -3.70
C LYS A 86 18.64 -7.31 -4.41
N GLY A 87 18.46 -7.18 -5.72
CA GLY A 87 17.69 -8.13 -6.54
C GLY A 87 18.26 -9.55 -6.66
N GLU A 88 19.43 -9.85 -6.08
CA GLU A 88 20.07 -11.17 -6.19
C GLU A 88 19.67 -12.12 -5.04
N ASN A 89 19.15 -11.63 -3.91
CA ASN A 89 18.87 -12.43 -2.72
C ASN A 89 17.43 -12.30 -2.18
N GLU A 90 16.50 -11.75 -2.94
CA GLU A 90 15.11 -11.54 -2.48
C GLU A 90 14.38 -12.87 -2.25
N ASP A 91 14.61 -13.84 -3.13
CA ASP A 91 14.01 -15.18 -3.03
C ASP A 91 14.55 -15.96 -1.82
N GLU A 92 15.86 -15.92 -1.59
CA GLU A 92 16.49 -16.56 -0.42
C GLU A 92 15.93 -15.97 0.89
N ARG A 93 15.80 -14.63 0.94
CA ARG A 93 15.26 -13.92 2.09
C ARG A 93 13.77 -14.22 2.30
N LEU A 94 12.99 -14.35 1.23
CA LEU A 94 11.58 -14.72 1.33
C LEU A 94 11.44 -16.16 1.85
N ASP A 95 12.28 -17.08 1.38
CA ASP A 95 12.30 -18.47 1.86
C ASP A 95 12.68 -18.55 3.36
N GLU A 96 13.66 -17.76 3.82
CA GLU A 96 14.02 -17.66 5.25
C GLU A 96 12.83 -17.22 6.10
N VAL A 97 12.17 -16.12 5.71
CA VAL A 97 11.05 -15.54 6.46
C VAL A 97 9.83 -16.47 6.44
N MET A 98 9.57 -17.16 5.32
CA MET A 98 8.54 -18.19 5.22
C MET A 98 8.82 -19.39 6.14
N GLN A 99 10.06 -19.86 6.21
CA GLN A 99 10.46 -20.96 7.10
C GLN A 99 10.31 -20.58 8.58
N GLU A 100 10.66 -19.35 8.95
CA GLU A 100 10.45 -18.87 10.32
C GLU A 100 8.97 -18.85 10.67
N ALA A 101 8.12 -18.27 9.81
CA ALA A 101 6.67 -18.28 10.04
C ALA A 101 6.11 -19.70 10.21
N TRP A 102 6.56 -20.64 9.37
CA TRP A 102 6.16 -22.04 9.46
C TRP A 102 6.61 -22.70 10.78
N LYS A 103 7.83 -22.41 11.25
CA LYS A 103 8.41 -22.98 12.48
C LYS A 103 7.68 -22.53 13.73
N TYR A 104 7.21 -21.28 13.80
CA TYR A 104 6.53 -20.73 14.97
C TYR A 104 5.01 -21.00 14.95
N ASN A 105 4.40 -21.23 13.79
CA ASN A 105 2.96 -21.50 13.65
C ASN A 105 2.62 -23.01 13.61
N ARG A 106 3.20 -23.82 14.51
CA ARG A 106 3.06 -25.29 14.47
C ARG A 106 1.66 -25.81 14.75
N GLU A 107 0.84 -25.06 15.45
CA GLU A 107 -0.47 -25.55 15.89
C GLU A 107 -1.53 -25.41 14.79
N CYS A 108 -1.32 -24.52 13.83
CA CYS A 108 -2.23 -24.31 12.71
C CYS A 108 -1.80 -25.13 11.48
N LYS A 109 -2.37 -26.34 11.34
CA LYS A 109 -2.08 -27.23 10.19
C LYS A 109 -2.35 -26.54 8.85
N LEU A 110 -3.49 -25.87 8.70
CA LEU A 110 -3.85 -25.17 7.46
C LEU A 110 -2.82 -24.11 7.07
N LEU A 111 -2.34 -23.34 8.05
CA LEU A 111 -1.33 -22.31 7.82
C LEU A 111 0.03 -22.92 7.46
N ARG A 112 0.43 -24.00 8.11
CA ARG A 112 1.66 -24.72 7.73
C ARG A 112 1.61 -25.28 6.32
N ASP A 113 0.50 -25.94 5.97
CA ASP A 113 0.32 -26.56 4.67
C ASP A 113 0.31 -25.46 3.58
N ALA A 114 -0.30 -24.30 3.86
CA ALA A 114 -0.26 -23.13 3.00
C ALA A 114 1.16 -22.56 2.85
N LEU A 115 1.85 -22.24 3.96
CA LEU A 115 3.22 -21.69 3.94
C LEU A 115 4.21 -22.63 3.24
N GLN A 116 4.02 -23.94 3.38
CA GLN A 116 4.82 -24.94 2.67
C GLN A 116 4.46 -25.02 1.18
N GLY A 117 3.18 -24.96 0.82
CA GLY A 117 2.71 -24.95 -0.56
C GLY A 117 3.07 -23.68 -1.33
N PHE A 118 3.28 -22.57 -0.61
CA PHE A 118 3.79 -21.30 -1.15
C PHE A 118 5.31 -21.18 -1.08
N SER A 119 6.06 -22.20 -0.65
CA SER A 119 7.53 -22.14 -0.65
C SER A 119 8.05 -21.93 -2.06
N TRP A 120 8.83 -20.85 -2.27
CA TRP A 120 9.35 -20.42 -3.57
C TRP A 120 10.59 -21.23 -3.98
N ASN A 121 10.78 -22.42 -3.43
CA ASN A 121 11.94 -23.28 -3.63
C ASN A 121 12.01 -23.96 -5.02
N GLY A 122 11.12 -23.61 -5.96
CA GLY A 122 11.02 -24.18 -7.30
C GLY A 122 10.67 -25.68 -7.39
N LYS A 123 10.55 -26.40 -6.26
CA LYS A 123 10.23 -27.84 -6.22
C LYS A 123 8.74 -28.10 -6.13
N THR A 124 7.98 -27.13 -5.62
CA THR A 124 6.52 -27.14 -5.58
C THR A 124 6.01 -25.91 -6.30
N GLN A 125 5.73 -26.04 -7.59
CA GLN A 125 4.88 -25.07 -8.27
C GLN A 125 3.52 -25.08 -7.57
N PRO A 126 2.97 -23.95 -7.10
CA PRO A 126 1.52 -23.89 -6.91
C PRO A 126 0.93 -24.18 -8.29
N ALA A 127 0.16 -25.25 -8.39
CA ALA A 127 -0.39 -25.69 -9.66
C ALA A 127 -0.98 -24.48 -10.42
N PRO A 128 -0.75 -24.33 -11.73
CA PRO A 128 -1.33 -23.25 -12.55
C PRO A 128 -2.88 -23.25 -12.62
N LEU A 129 -3.55 -24.06 -11.80
CA LEU A 129 -4.93 -24.48 -11.95
C LEU A 129 -5.95 -23.63 -11.19
N LEU A 130 -5.55 -22.79 -10.23
CA LEU A 130 -6.52 -21.95 -9.52
C LEU A 130 -6.92 -20.69 -10.30
N TYR A 131 -6.04 -20.12 -11.12
CA TYR A 131 -6.41 -18.93 -11.93
C TYR A 131 -7.27 -19.31 -13.14
N THR A 132 -7.11 -20.53 -13.67
CA THR A 132 -7.86 -21.00 -14.85
C THR A 132 -9.24 -21.57 -14.50
N GLN A 133 -9.43 -22.13 -13.29
CA GLN A 133 -10.77 -22.57 -12.85
C GLN A 133 -11.74 -21.42 -12.56
N MET A 134 -11.27 -20.30 -12.00
CA MET A 134 -12.16 -19.16 -11.69
C MET A 134 -12.69 -18.44 -12.94
N VAL A 135 -11.92 -18.43 -14.03
CA VAL A 135 -12.33 -17.75 -15.29
C VAL A 135 -13.31 -18.61 -16.10
N SER A 136 -13.28 -19.94 -15.94
CA SER A 136 -14.19 -20.85 -16.65
C SER A 136 -15.62 -20.84 -16.04
N GLU A 137 -15.75 -20.67 -14.73
CA GLU A 137 -17.05 -20.64 -14.05
C GLU A 137 -17.80 -19.30 -14.17
N ALA A 138 -17.08 -18.20 -14.45
CA ALA A 138 -17.68 -16.88 -14.66
C ALA A 138 -18.25 -16.65 -16.07
N GLY A 139 -17.93 -17.54 -17.03
CA GLY A 139 -18.38 -17.44 -18.42
C GLY A 139 -19.56 -18.37 -18.81
N ALA A 140 -20.12 -19.11 -17.85
CA ALA A 140 -21.15 -20.13 -18.09
C ALA A 140 -22.49 -19.80 -17.42
N ARG A 141 -22.94 -18.54 -17.50
CA ARG A 141 -24.32 -18.14 -17.21
C ARG A 141 -24.83 -17.13 -18.22
#